data_AF-A0A2U1V2J9-F1
#
_entry.id   AF-A0A2U1V2J9-F1
#
_cell.length_a   1.000
_cell.length_b   1.000
_cell.length_c   1.000
_cell.angle_alpha   90.00
_cell.angle_beta   90.00
_cell.angle_gamma   90.00
#
_symmetry.space_group_name_H-M   'P 1'
#
loop_
_entity.id
_entity.type
_entity.pdbx_description
1 polymer ?
#
loop_
_entity_poly.entity_id
_entity_poly.type
_entity_poly.pdbx_seq_one_letter_code
_entity_poly.pdbx_strand_id
1 'polypeptide(L)'
;MRAEGHAGGPRGEAARGAGARHADAGLWRLSRQLRPVGRQRRGCRGLGAAARRVPGAQPRGAGRAGAGAVSRPTPFLWRDRRVALAVAAVALAFLAGTFSFDAVPAALMEGMGASEFPRLVGFVILLLALVLALQPAPAEEEALPAINRCGWATFAACLAFLAVMALAGMLVAMFAFMVGVGWLWGERRPGVLLASAGGMVLCLWLLFVRVFGLTLPGGLLGDMLFN
;
A
#
# COMPACT_ATOMS: atom_id res chain seq x y z
N MET A 1 -9.07 -61.13 -75.61
CA MET A 1 -8.22 -61.41 -74.42
C MET A 1 -8.50 -60.29 -73.44
N ARG A 2 -9.43 -60.38 -72.48
CA ARG A 2 -9.55 -61.27 -71.31
C ARG A 2 -8.36 -61.15 -70.35
N ALA A 3 -8.54 -60.35 -69.29
CA ALA A 3 -8.23 -60.60 -67.86
C ALA A 3 -8.10 -59.24 -67.12
N GLU A 4 -9.02 -58.90 -66.20
CA GLU A 4 -8.91 -59.04 -64.72
C GLU A 4 -7.82 -58.11 -64.13
N GLY A 5 -8.00 -57.32 -63.08
CA GLY A 5 -8.90 -57.36 -61.92
C GLY A 5 -8.09 -56.93 -60.68
N HIS A 6 -8.78 -56.48 -59.62
CA HIS A 6 -8.29 -56.12 -58.26
C HIS A 6 -7.61 -54.75 -58.04
N ALA A 7 -8.20 -53.79 -57.30
CA ALA A 7 -8.73 -53.75 -55.91
C ALA A 7 -7.65 -53.47 -54.84
N GLY A 8 -7.81 -52.34 -54.15
CA GLY A 8 -7.02 -51.96 -52.97
C GLY A 8 -7.39 -50.56 -52.48
N GLY A 9 -8.33 -50.49 -51.55
CA GLY A 9 -8.90 -49.26 -51.00
C GLY A 9 -7.98 -48.47 -50.02
N PRO A 10 -8.52 -47.37 -49.45
CA PRO A 10 -7.78 -46.33 -48.73
C PRO A 10 -7.67 -46.61 -47.23
N ARG A 11 -6.61 -46.15 -46.54
CA ARG A 11 -6.57 -45.88 -45.08
C ARG A 11 -5.22 -45.32 -44.60
N GLY A 12 -5.29 -44.34 -43.68
CA GLY A 12 -4.17 -43.72 -42.96
C GLY A 12 -4.18 -42.20 -43.13
N GLU A 13 -5.17 -41.45 -42.63
CA GLU A 13 -5.38 -41.16 -41.20
C GLU A 13 -4.09 -40.64 -40.54
N ALA A 14 -3.87 -39.32 -40.57
CA ALA A 14 -4.32 -38.40 -39.53
C ALA A 14 -3.79 -38.79 -38.13
N ALA A 15 -2.74 -38.11 -37.66
CA ALA A 15 -2.50 -37.82 -36.23
C ALA A 15 -1.11 -37.20 -36.01
N ARG A 16 -0.90 -35.91 -36.35
CA ARG A 16 0.28 -35.15 -35.84
C ARG A 16 -0.01 -33.71 -35.41
N GLY A 17 -1.27 -33.33 -35.21
CA GLY A 17 -1.65 -31.92 -35.08
C GLY A 17 -2.44 -31.48 -33.83
N ALA A 18 -2.64 -32.32 -32.81
CA ALA A 18 -3.65 -32.03 -31.76
C ALA A 18 -3.16 -32.13 -30.31
N GLY A 19 -1.85 -32.08 -30.04
CA GLY A 19 -1.30 -32.22 -28.68
C GLY A 19 -0.97 -30.91 -27.95
N ALA A 20 -0.67 -29.82 -28.68
CA ALA A 20 -0.02 -28.65 -28.07
C ALA A 20 -0.95 -27.47 -27.72
N ARG A 21 -2.27 -27.56 -27.98
CA ARG A 21 -3.19 -26.41 -27.78
C ARG A 21 -4.07 -26.49 -26.54
N HIS A 22 -3.97 -27.56 -25.74
CA HIS A 22 -4.82 -27.75 -24.55
C HIS A 22 -4.15 -27.43 -23.21
N ALA A 23 -2.83 -27.32 -23.14
CA ALA A 23 -2.13 -26.98 -21.89
C ALA A 23 -2.24 -25.48 -21.52
N ASP A 24 -2.34 -24.58 -22.51
CA ASP A 24 -2.40 -23.14 -22.23
C ASP A 24 -3.79 -22.66 -21.76
N ALA A 25 -4.88 -23.33 -22.15
CA ALA A 25 -6.23 -22.88 -21.84
C ALA A 25 -6.60 -22.95 -20.33
N GLY A 26 -5.90 -23.78 -19.56
CA GLY A 26 -6.11 -23.94 -18.10
C GLY A 26 -5.45 -22.83 -17.27
N LEU A 27 -4.23 -22.42 -17.64
CA LEU A 27 -3.48 -21.37 -16.93
C LEU A 27 -4.12 -19.99 -17.09
N TRP A 28 -4.75 -19.71 -18.24
CA TRP A 28 -5.50 -18.47 -18.46
C TRP A 28 -6.83 -18.37 -17.67
N ARG A 29 -7.37 -19.48 -17.17
CA ARG A 29 -8.56 -19.46 -16.30
C ARG A 29 -8.23 -19.20 -14.84
N LEU A 30 -7.07 -19.67 -14.36
CA LEU A 30 -6.66 -19.46 -12.96
C LEU A 30 -6.27 -17.99 -12.70
N SER A 31 -5.65 -17.32 -13.67
CA SER A 31 -5.26 -15.90 -13.54
C SER A 31 -6.44 -14.92 -13.52
N ARG A 32 -7.64 -15.33 -13.96
CA ARG A 32 -8.87 -14.52 -13.84
C ARG A 32 -9.55 -14.59 -12.47
N GLN A 33 -9.17 -15.54 -11.61
CA GLN A 33 -9.70 -15.58 -10.23
C GLN A 33 -8.95 -14.65 -9.28
N LEU A 34 -7.75 -14.21 -9.64
CA LEU A 34 -7.06 -13.10 -8.97
C LEU A 34 -7.55 -11.77 -9.54
N ARG A 35 -8.87 -11.53 -9.49
CA ARG A 35 -9.39 -10.17 -9.66
C ARG A 35 -8.92 -9.36 -8.45
N PRO A 36 -8.20 -8.24 -8.64
CA PRO A 36 -7.99 -7.31 -7.54
C PRO A 36 -9.38 -6.91 -7.00
N VAL A 37 -9.45 -6.75 -5.68
CA VAL A 37 -10.63 -6.30 -4.93
C VAL A 37 -11.03 -4.90 -5.39
N GLY A 38 -11.66 -4.83 -6.56
CA GLY A 38 -12.19 -3.62 -7.19
C GLY A 38 -13.54 -3.28 -6.59
N ARG A 39 -13.58 -2.98 -5.29
CA ARG A 39 -14.78 -2.41 -4.65
C ARG A 39 -14.48 -1.26 -3.70
N GLN A 40 -13.36 -0.57 -3.90
CA GLN A 40 -12.97 0.63 -3.14
C GLN A 40 -13.55 1.95 -3.72
N ARG A 41 -14.63 1.88 -4.53
CA ARG A 41 -15.21 3.07 -5.21
C ARG A 41 -16.50 3.63 -4.60
N ARG A 42 -16.98 3.09 -3.47
CA ARG A 42 -18.27 3.53 -2.89
C ARG A 42 -18.17 4.44 -1.65
N GLY A 43 -17.06 4.44 -0.90
CA GLY A 43 -16.93 5.22 0.34
C GLY A 43 -17.15 6.73 0.15
N CYS A 44 -16.52 7.31 -0.88
CA CYS A 44 -16.52 8.76 -1.11
C CYS A 44 -17.51 9.25 -2.20
N ARG A 45 -18.44 8.39 -2.66
CA ARG A 45 -19.47 8.78 -3.66
C ARG A 45 -20.56 9.70 -3.11
N GLY A 46 -20.79 9.73 -1.80
CA GLY A 46 -21.83 10.56 -1.18
C GLY A 46 -21.43 12.03 -0.98
N LEU A 47 -20.14 12.35 -1.06
CA LEU A 47 -19.63 13.68 -0.71
C LEU A 47 -19.36 14.56 -1.92
N GLY A 48 -19.65 14.15 -3.17
CA GLY A 48 -19.22 14.89 -4.37
C GLY A 48 -20.16 14.74 -5.57
N ALA A 49 -21.44 15.07 -5.42
CA ALA A 49 -22.34 15.24 -6.55
C ALA A 49 -22.19 16.65 -7.15
N ALA A 50 -21.07 16.93 -7.82
CA ALA A 50 -20.91 18.08 -8.74
C ALA A 50 -19.56 18.01 -9.48
N ALA A 51 -19.32 16.95 -10.25
CA ALA A 51 -18.23 16.94 -11.23
C ALA A 51 -18.86 16.84 -12.62
N ARG A 52 -18.75 17.94 -13.36
CA ARG A 52 -19.32 18.17 -14.70
C ARG A 52 -18.92 17.03 -15.64
N ARG A 53 -19.91 16.50 -16.36
CA ARG A 53 -19.67 15.65 -17.53
C ARG A 53 -18.93 16.51 -18.57
N VAL A 54 -17.73 16.13 -18.95
CA VAL A 54 -17.09 16.61 -20.19
C VAL A 54 -17.52 15.61 -21.28
N PRO A 55 -18.36 16.01 -22.26
CA PRO A 55 -18.68 15.16 -23.39
C PRO A 55 -17.64 15.37 -24.51
N GLY A 56 -17.00 14.29 -24.95
CA GLY A 56 -16.27 14.27 -26.22
C GLY A 56 -14.83 13.77 -26.12
N ALA A 57 -14.66 12.46 -26.14
CA ALA A 57 -13.43 11.84 -26.62
C ALA A 57 -13.80 10.54 -27.34
N GLN A 58 -13.82 10.61 -28.67
CA GLN A 58 -14.08 9.50 -29.57
C GLN A 58 -12.76 8.74 -29.82
N PRO A 59 -12.75 7.39 -29.82
CA PRO A 59 -11.52 6.65 -30.06
C PRO A 59 -11.30 6.51 -31.58
N ARG A 60 -10.12 6.94 -32.06
CA ARG A 60 -9.66 6.63 -33.43
C ARG A 60 -8.36 5.83 -33.37
N GLY A 61 -8.41 4.67 -34.03
CA GLY A 61 -7.28 4.17 -34.82
C GLY A 61 -6.37 3.17 -34.12
N ALA A 62 -6.67 1.89 -34.34
CA ALA A 62 -5.67 0.84 -34.31
C ALA A 62 -4.70 0.97 -35.50
N GLY A 63 -3.42 0.67 -35.29
CA GLY A 63 -2.51 0.25 -36.36
C GLY A 63 -1.11 0.88 -36.33
N ARG A 64 -0.11 0.16 -35.78
CA ARG A 64 0.94 -0.54 -36.54
C ARG A 64 2.15 -0.85 -35.67
N ALA A 65 2.73 -2.01 -35.97
CA ALA A 65 3.88 -2.62 -35.33
C ALA A 65 5.20 -1.93 -35.71
N GLY A 66 6.20 -2.14 -34.83
CA GLY A 66 7.58 -2.36 -35.24
C GLY A 66 8.53 -1.16 -35.12
N ALA A 67 9.29 -1.11 -34.03
CA ALA A 67 10.73 -0.83 -34.03
C ALA A 67 11.24 -1.02 -32.60
N GLY A 68 12.35 -1.74 -32.45
CA GLY A 68 12.99 -1.96 -31.15
C GLY A 68 13.29 -0.63 -30.48
N ALA A 69 12.52 -0.29 -29.45
CA ALA A 69 12.80 0.85 -28.62
C ALA A 69 14.04 0.50 -27.79
N VAL A 70 15.19 1.00 -28.21
CA VAL A 70 16.32 1.23 -27.32
C VAL A 70 15.76 2.03 -26.15
N SER A 71 15.58 1.37 -25.02
CA SER A 71 15.11 1.97 -23.77
C SER A 71 16.20 2.93 -23.29
N ARG A 72 16.15 4.16 -23.79
CA ARG A 72 16.90 5.25 -23.17
C ARG A 72 16.44 5.32 -21.71
N PRO A 73 17.35 5.28 -20.72
CA PRO A 73 16.97 5.50 -19.34
C PRO A 73 16.30 6.88 -19.29
N THR A 74 15.01 6.90 -18.98
CA THR A 74 14.25 8.14 -18.86
C THR A 74 14.81 8.92 -17.67
N PRO A 75 14.82 10.27 -17.72
CA PRO A 75 15.38 11.13 -16.66
C PRO A 75 14.70 10.96 -15.28
N PHE A 76 13.60 10.21 -15.21
CA PHE A 76 12.77 10.03 -14.02
C PHE A 76 13.24 8.92 -13.07
N LEU A 77 13.83 7.83 -13.58
CA LEU A 77 14.43 6.79 -12.72
C LEU A 77 15.52 7.41 -11.81
N TRP A 78 16.19 8.43 -12.33
CA TRP A 78 17.16 9.23 -11.58
C TRP A 78 16.49 10.17 -10.57
N ARG A 79 15.30 10.71 -10.85
CA ARG A 79 14.59 11.62 -9.93
C ARG A 79 14.11 10.91 -8.67
N ASP A 80 13.46 9.76 -8.79
CA ASP A 80 12.94 9.02 -7.63
C ASP A 80 14.08 8.44 -6.78
N ARG A 81 15.14 7.93 -7.43
CA ARG A 81 16.35 7.51 -6.72
C ARG A 81 17.07 8.67 -6.04
N ARG A 82 17.12 9.86 -6.66
CA ARG A 82 17.66 11.07 -6.02
C ARG A 82 16.85 11.47 -4.80
N VAL A 83 15.51 11.39 -4.87
CA VAL A 83 14.63 11.67 -3.72
C VAL A 83 14.88 10.63 -2.61
N ALA A 84 14.91 9.34 -2.94
CA ALA A 84 15.17 8.28 -1.98
C ALA A 84 16.57 8.42 -1.34
N LEU A 85 17.60 8.75 -2.12
CA LEU A 85 18.96 9.03 -1.62
C LEU A 85 19.01 10.29 -0.76
N ALA A 86 18.27 11.34 -1.12
CA ALA A 86 18.17 12.54 -0.29
C ALA A 86 17.51 12.22 1.06
N VAL A 87 16.41 11.46 1.06
CA VAL A 87 15.75 10.99 2.29
C VAL A 87 16.70 10.12 3.11
N ALA A 88 17.45 9.21 2.47
CA ALA A 88 18.45 8.37 3.15
C ALA A 88 19.58 9.20 3.76
N ALA A 89 20.08 10.22 3.06
CA ALA A 89 21.11 11.13 3.57
C ALA A 89 20.61 11.94 4.77
N VAL A 90 19.37 12.43 4.72
CA VAL A 90 18.74 13.12 5.86
C VAL A 90 18.54 12.17 7.04
N ALA A 91 18.06 10.94 6.79
CA ALA A 91 17.90 9.94 7.83
C ALA A 91 19.25 9.55 8.47
N LEU A 92 20.31 9.45 7.68
CA LEU A 92 21.66 9.17 8.17
C LEU A 92 22.23 10.34 8.99
N ALA A 93 22.04 11.58 8.55
CA ALA A 93 22.44 12.76 9.31
C ALA A 93 21.68 12.87 10.64
N PHE A 94 20.38 12.60 10.62
CA PHE A 94 19.55 12.49 11.83
C PHE A 94 20.09 11.41 12.77
N LEU A 95 20.35 10.20 12.25
CA LEU A 95 20.88 9.09 13.02
C LEU A 95 22.27 9.41 13.61
N ALA A 96 23.16 10.03 12.83
CA ALA A 96 24.46 10.49 13.31
C ALA A 96 24.32 11.47 14.49
N GLY A 97 23.35 12.40 14.40
CA GLY A 97 23.04 13.33 15.49
C GLY A 97 22.61 12.62 16.79
N THR A 98 21.90 11.50 16.70
CA THR A 98 21.46 10.75 17.89
C THR A 98 22.61 10.07 18.66
N PHE A 99 23.80 9.96 18.06
CA PHE A 99 24.99 9.46 18.76
C PHE A 99 25.69 10.54 19.60
N SER A 100 25.38 11.81 19.36
CA SER A 100 25.91 12.94 20.13
C SER A 100 25.07 13.30 21.36
N PHE A 101 24.01 12.54 21.67
CA PHE A 101 23.19 12.79 22.85
C PHE A 101 23.87 12.35 24.13
N ASP A 102 23.85 13.23 25.14
CA ASP A 102 24.32 12.92 26.48
C ASP A 102 23.46 11.82 27.12
N ALA A 103 24.12 10.93 27.86
CA ALA A 103 23.43 9.88 28.59
C ALA A 103 22.57 10.49 29.71
N VAL A 104 21.26 10.26 29.63
CA VAL A 104 20.34 10.67 30.69
C VAL A 104 20.50 9.72 31.89
N PRO A 105 20.60 10.22 33.14
CA PRO A 105 20.69 9.38 34.33
C PRO A 105 19.54 8.36 34.39
N ALA A 106 19.84 7.12 34.77
CA ALA A 106 18.88 6.01 34.78
C ALA A 106 17.63 6.27 35.65
N ALA A 107 17.72 7.16 36.64
CA ALA A 107 16.60 7.55 37.49
C ALA A 107 15.51 8.37 36.78
N LEU A 108 15.81 8.95 35.62
CA LEU A 108 14.87 9.73 34.80
C LEU A 108 14.43 8.96 33.54
N MET A 109 14.89 7.71 33.38
CA MET A 109 14.56 6.90 32.22
C MET A 109 13.24 6.17 32.45
N GLU A 110 12.20 6.55 31.72
CA GLU A 110 11.00 5.73 31.57
C GLU A 110 11.09 4.91 30.27
N GLY A 111 11.12 3.58 30.40
CA GLY A 111 11.14 2.65 29.27
C GLY A 111 12.44 2.69 28.46
N MET A 112 12.29 2.62 27.14
CA MET A 112 13.38 2.70 26.16
C MET A 112 14.09 4.06 26.29
N GLY A 113 15.42 4.05 26.40
CA GLY A 113 16.19 5.27 26.63
C GLY A 113 15.96 6.35 25.57
N ALA A 114 16.05 7.62 26.00
CA ALA A 114 15.77 8.79 25.18
C ALA A 114 16.57 8.86 23.86
N SER A 115 17.75 8.24 23.81
CA SER A 115 18.59 8.11 22.61
C SER A 115 18.25 6.88 21.76
N GLU A 116 17.77 5.80 22.37
CA GLU A 116 17.52 4.53 21.69
C GLU A 116 16.27 4.56 20.81
N PHE A 117 15.21 5.25 21.25
CA PHE A 117 13.99 5.38 20.46
C PHE A 117 14.21 6.17 19.15
N PRO A 118 14.82 7.37 19.16
CA PRO A 118 15.17 8.08 17.93
C PRO A 118 16.09 7.27 16.99
N ARG A 119 17.03 6.50 17.54
CA ARG A 119 17.90 5.61 16.75
C ARG A 119 17.11 4.55 16.02
N LEU A 120 16.20 3.85 16.71
CA LEU A 120 15.35 2.83 16.10
C LEU A 120 14.48 3.40 14.99
N VAL A 121 13.84 4.55 15.22
CA VAL A 121 13.04 5.25 14.20
C VAL A 121 13.92 5.66 13.02
N GLY A 122 15.12 6.19 13.27
CA GLY A 122 16.10 6.56 12.24
C GLY A 122 16.52 5.36 11.39
N PHE A 123 16.81 4.21 12.00
CA PHE A 123 17.12 2.97 11.30
C PHE A 123 15.97 2.47 10.42
N VAL A 124 14.73 2.51 10.94
CA VAL A 124 13.54 2.11 10.16
C VAL A 124 13.35 3.03 8.96
N ILE A 125 13.43 4.35 9.14
CA ILE A 125 13.31 5.32 8.04
C ILE A 125 14.42 5.11 7.00
N LEU A 126 15.67 4.91 7.45
CA LEU A 126 16.79 4.63 6.57
C LEU A 126 16.56 3.33 5.77
N LEU A 127 16.11 2.26 6.42
CA LEU A 127 15.79 1.00 5.77
C LEU A 127 14.69 1.18 4.71
N LEU A 128 13.60 1.88 5.04
CA LEU A 128 12.52 2.17 4.10
C LEU A 128 13.00 3.01 2.91
N ALA A 129 13.85 4.01 3.17
CA ALA A 129 14.45 4.84 2.12
C ALA A 129 15.34 4.02 1.18
N LEU A 130 16.12 3.07 1.72
CA LEU A 130 16.92 2.14 0.93
C LEU A 130 16.04 1.20 0.10
N VAL A 131 15.00 0.63 0.70
CA VAL A 131 14.03 -0.20 -0.03
C VAL A 131 13.42 0.60 -1.19
N LEU A 132 13.04 1.85 -0.95
CA LEU A 132 12.49 2.74 -2.00
C LEU A 132 13.53 3.03 -3.09
N ALA A 133 14.80 3.27 -2.74
CA ALA A 133 15.87 3.52 -3.70
C ALA A 133 16.17 2.29 -4.59
N LEU A 134 15.97 1.09 -4.04
CA LEU A 134 16.20 -0.18 -4.73
C LEU A 134 15.00 -0.61 -5.58
N GLN A 135 13.80 -0.10 -5.32
CA GLN A 135 12.63 -0.43 -6.14
C GLN A 135 12.75 0.15 -7.57
N PRO A 136 12.34 -0.63 -8.59
CA PRO A 136 12.28 -0.11 -9.95
C PRO A 136 11.18 0.96 -10.04
N ALA A 137 11.45 2.07 -10.72
CA ALA A 137 10.41 3.06 -10.97
C ALA A 137 9.31 2.44 -11.84
N PRO A 138 8.04 2.80 -11.59
CA PRO A 138 6.94 2.37 -12.44
C PRO A 138 7.16 2.81 -13.89
N ALA A 139 6.78 1.95 -14.83
CA ALA A 139 7.03 2.15 -16.27
C ALA A 139 6.18 3.27 -16.88
N GLU A 140 5.08 3.66 -16.24
CA GLU A 140 4.18 4.72 -16.70
C GLU A 140 3.87 5.71 -15.57
N GLU A 141 3.78 6.98 -15.95
CA GLU A 141 3.43 8.08 -15.06
C GLU A 141 1.91 8.09 -14.87
N GLU A 142 1.43 7.62 -13.71
CA GLU A 142 0.05 7.85 -13.32
C GLU A 142 -0.10 9.34 -13.00
N ALA A 143 -0.85 10.06 -13.85
CA ALA A 143 -1.19 11.45 -13.59
C ALA A 143 -1.83 11.58 -12.20
N LEU A 144 -1.19 12.33 -11.30
CA LEU A 144 -1.66 12.48 -9.93
C LEU A 144 -3.08 13.06 -9.95
N PRO A 145 -4.09 12.31 -9.47
CA PRO A 145 -5.44 12.83 -9.39
C PRO A 145 -5.47 13.96 -8.36
N ALA A 146 -6.23 15.02 -8.65
CA ALA A 146 -6.44 16.12 -7.70
C ALA A 146 -6.96 15.59 -6.35
N ILE A 147 -6.52 16.23 -5.25
CA ILE A 147 -6.92 15.85 -3.89
C ILE A 147 -8.45 15.88 -3.80
N ASN A 148 -9.04 14.69 -3.65
CA ASN A 148 -10.46 14.52 -3.53
C ASN A 148 -10.93 14.90 -2.11
N ARG A 149 -12.25 15.06 -1.93
CA ARG A 149 -12.85 15.36 -0.61
C ARG A 149 -12.55 14.27 0.44
N CYS A 150 -12.29 13.04 0.00
CA CYS A 150 -11.86 11.93 0.85
C CYS A 150 -10.52 12.26 1.52
N GLY A 151 -9.54 12.78 0.77
CA GLY A 151 -8.24 13.19 1.29
C GLY A 151 -8.35 14.31 2.33
N TRP A 152 -9.18 15.32 2.06
CA TRP A 152 -9.47 16.37 3.04
C TRP A 152 -10.18 15.84 4.29
N ALA A 153 -11.09 14.88 4.15
CA ALA A 153 -11.75 14.25 5.29
C ALA A 153 -10.78 13.38 6.10
N THR A 154 -9.82 12.69 5.46
CA THR A 154 -8.76 11.96 6.19
C THR A 154 -7.85 12.94 6.93
N PHE A 155 -7.49 14.07 6.32
CA PHE A 155 -6.73 15.11 6.99
C PHE A 155 -7.47 15.68 8.22
N ALA A 156 -8.77 15.97 8.07
CA ALA A 156 -9.61 16.39 9.18
C ALA A 156 -9.70 15.31 10.28
N ALA A 157 -9.76 14.02 9.92
CA ALA A 157 -9.71 12.92 10.88
C ALA A 157 -8.37 12.86 11.63
N CYS A 158 -7.24 13.17 10.97
CA CYS A 158 -5.94 13.27 11.64
C CYS A 158 -5.91 14.41 12.66
N LEU A 159 -6.51 15.57 12.34
CA LEU A 159 -6.63 16.67 13.30
C LEU A 159 -7.57 16.31 14.46
N ALA A 160 -8.71 15.68 14.17
CA ALA A 160 -9.65 15.21 15.19
C ALA A 160 -9.00 14.18 16.13
N PHE A 161 -8.14 13.31 15.60
CA PHE A 161 -7.37 12.35 16.41
C PHE A 161 -6.52 13.03 17.50
N LEU A 162 -5.88 14.18 17.20
CA LEU A 162 -5.12 14.92 18.21
C LEU A 162 -6.02 15.43 19.34
N ALA A 163 -7.20 15.94 19.01
CA ALA A 163 -8.17 16.38 20.00
C ALA A 163 -8.68 15.21 20.87
N VAL A 164 -9.05 14.09 20.23
CA VAL A 164 -9.53 12.89 20.94
C VAL A 164 -8.41 12.28 21.79
N MET A 165 -7.15 12.31 21.35
CA MET A 165 -6.00 11.86 22.14
C MET A 165 -5.88 12.65 23.44
N ALA A 166 -6.00 13.99 23.38
CA ALA A 166 -5.94 14.82 24.57
C ALA A 166 -7.09 14.51 25.55
N LEU A 167 -8.29 14.27 25.04
CA LEU A 167 -9.49 14.01 25.85
C LEU A 167 -9.52 12.58 26.44
N ALA A 168 -9.38 11.56 25.59
CA ALA A 168 -9.67 10.16 25.91
C ALA A 168 -8.42 9.27 26.02
N GLY A 169 -7.23 9.82 25.71
CA GLY A 169 -5.97 9.10 25.77
C GLY A 169 -5.63 8.38 24.46
N MET A 170 -4.37 7.91 24.37
CA MET A 170 -3.81 7.44 23.10
C MET A 170 -4.50 6.19 22.55
N LEU A 171 -4.81 5.20 23.39
CA LEU A 171 -5.41 3.93 22.96
C LEU A 171 -6.82 4.11 22.37
N VAL A 172 -7.67 4.86 23.06
CA VAL A 172 -9.05 5.12 22.63
C VAL A 172 -9.04 5.97 21.35
N ALA A 173 -8.19 6.99 21.29
CA ALA A 173 -8.04 7.82 20.10
C ALA A 173 -7.57 6.99 18.90
N MET A 174 -6.60 6.09 19.07
CA MET A 174 -6.11 5.23 17.99
C MET A 174 -7.19 4.28 17.47
N PHE A 175 -7.95 3.67 18.37
CA PHE A 175 -9.05 2.79 18.00
C PHE A 175 -10.13 3.55 17.23
N ALA A 176 -10.58 4.70 17.76
CA ALA A 176 -11.58 5.54 17.13
C ALA A 176 -11.11 6.06 15.76
N PHE A 177 -9.84 6.44 15.63
CA PHE A 177 -9.24 6.88 14.39
C PHE A 177 -9.19 5.76 13.34
N MET A 178 -8.74 4.56 13.71
CA MET A 178 -8.74 3.38 12.82
C MET A 178 -10.14 3.06 12.28
N VAL A 179 -11.13 3.03 13.18
CA VAL A 179 -12.52 2.78 12.80
C VAL A 179 -13.04 3.92 11.91
N GLY A 180 -12.79 5.17 12.28
CA GLY A 180 -13.25 6.35 11.55
C GLY A 180 -12.68 6.44 10.14
N VAL A 181 -11.37 6.23 9.98
CA VAL A 181 -10.71 6.24 8.66
C VAL A 181 -11.14 5.04 7.83
N GLY A 182 -11.24 3.84 8.41
CA GLY A 182 -11.73 2.68 7.67
C GLY A 182 -13.17 2.87 7.19
N TRP A 183 -14.03 3.49 8.01
CA TRP A 183 -15.39 3.84 7.61
C TRP A 183 -15.43 4.92 6.51
N LEU A 184 -14.58 5.94 6.61
CA LEU A 184 -14.42 6.98 5.60
C LEU A 184 -13.98 6.41 4.24
N TRP A 185 -13.10 5.41 4.26
CA TRP A 185 -12.66 4.68 3.06
C TRP A 185 -13.70 3.70 2.52
N GLY A 186 -14.84 3.56 3.21
CA GLY A 186 -15.99 2.81 2.76
C GLY A 186 -15.97 1.34 3.16
N GLU A 187 -15.16 0.94 4.14
CA GLU A 187 -15.32 -0.36 4.77
C GLU A 187 -16.64 -0.36 5.56
N ARG A 188 -17.52 -1.31 5.22
CA ARG A 188 -18.89 -1.40 5.77
C ARG A 188 -19.10 -2.68 6.57
N ARG A 189 -18.07 -3.49 6.73
CA ARG A 189 -18.10 -4.73 7.54
C ARG A 189 -17.62 -4.40 8.96
N PRO A 190 -18.53 -4.10 9.91
CA PRO A 190 -18.13 -3.66 11.25
C PRO A 190 -17.28 -4.70 11.97
N GLY A 191 -17.54 -6.01 11.79
CA GLY A 191 -16.73 -7.06 12.41
C GLY A 191 -15.26 -7.04 11.97
N VAL A 192 -14.99 -6.90 10.67
CA VAL A 192 -13.61 -6.83 10.15
C VAL A 192 -12.95 -5.52 10.57
N LEU A 193 -13.70 -4.42 10.55
CA LEU A 193 -13.21 -3.10 10.94
C LEU A 193 -12.81 -3.06 12.43
N LEU A 194 -13.67 -3.57 13.31
CA LEU A 194 -13.39 -3.64 14.75
C LEU A 194 -12.27 -4.63 15.07
N ALA A 195 -12.24 -5.79 14.40
CA ALA A 195 -11.18 -6.77 14.61
C ALA A 195 -9.81 -6.26 14.14
N SER A 196 -9.74 -5.59 12.98
CA SER A 196 -8.50 -5.01 12.47
C SER A 196 -8.04 -3.81 13.31
N ALA A 197 -8.95 -2.90 13.66
CA ALA A 197 -8.65 -1.78 14.55
C ALA A 197 -8.19 -2.28 15.93
N GLY A 198 -8.94 -3.19 16.54
CA GLY A 198 -8.61 -3.76 17.84
C GLY A 198 -7.30 -4.55 17.82
N GLY A 199 -7.08 -5.38 16.80
CA GLY A 199 -5.85 -6.13 16.62
C GLY A 199 -4.63 -5.21 16.44
N MET A 200 -4.77 -4.15 15.65
CA MET A 200 -3.68 -3.18 15.47
C MET A 200 -3.40 -2.37 16.74
N VAL A 201 -4.44 -1.92 17.44
CA VAL A 201 -4.29 -1.20 18.72
C VAL A 201 -3.65 -2.11 19.77
N LEU A 202 -4.05 -3.38 19.86
CA LEU A 202 -3.44 -4.36 20.75
C LEU A 202 -1.98 -4.61 20.40
N CYS A 203 -1.67 -4.77 19.11
CA CYS A 203 -0.29 -4.96 18.64
C CYS A 203 0.60 -3.76 19.01
N LEU A 204 0.11 -2.55 18.77
CA LEU A 204 0.83 -1.33 19.14
C LEU A 204 0.96 -1.19 20.65
N TRP A 205 -0.08 -1.52 21.41
CA TRP A 205 -0.01 -1.54 22.88
C TRP A 205 1.06 -2.50 23.38
N LEU A 206 1.10 -3.72 22.85
CA LEU A 206 2.14 -4.71 23.18
C LEU A 206 3.52 -4.19 22.81
N LEU A 207 3.68 -3.58 21.63
CA LEU A 207 4.96 -3.02 21.21
C LEU A 207 5.41 -1.89 22.16
N PHE A 208 4.56 -0.90 22.42
CA PHE A 208 4.93 0.27 23.23
C PHE A 208 5.10 -0.07 24.72
N VAL A 209 4.14 -0.78 25.32
CA VAL A 209 4.20 -1.09 26.75
C VAL A 209 5.15 -2.24 27.03
N ARG A 210 5.08 -3.32 26.24
CA ARG A 210 5.79 -4.55 26.57
C ARG A 210 7.18 -4.65 25.98
N VAL A 211 7.39 -4.14 24.76
CA VAL A 211 8.70 -4.14 24.10
C VAL A 211 9.48 -2.87 24.44
N PHE A 212 8.84 -1.70 24.43
CA PHE A 212 9.52 -0.43 24.68
C PHE A 212 9.40 0.07 26.13
N GLY A 213 8.53 -0.51 26.97
CA GLY A 213 8.38 -0.09 28.36
C GLY A 213 7.82 1.33 28.52
N LEU A 214 7.18 1.88 27.49
CA LEU A 214 6.66 3.25 27.49
C LEU A 214 5.26 3.30 28.13
N THR A 215 5.03 4.32 28.95
CA THR A 215 3.71 4.66 29.47
C THR A 215 2.94 5.45 28.41
N LEU A 216 1.76 4.97 28.02
CA LEU A 216 0.91 5.70 27.09
C LEU A 216 0.11 6.75 27.87
N PRO A 217 -0.06 7.97 27.34
CA PRO A 217 -0.81 9.01 28.02
C PRO A 217 -2.26 8.57 28.23
N GLY A 218 -2.64 8.49 29.51
CA GLY A 218 -4.04 8.51 29.93
C GLY A 218 -4.60 9.88 29.58
N GLY A 219 -5.75 9.93 28.89
CA GLY A 219 -6.34 11.23 28.54
C GLY A 219 -6.82 11.99 29.76
N LEU A 220 -7.19 13.25 29.57
CA LEU A 220 -7.81 14.11 30.59
C LEU A 220 -9.00 13.44 31.29
N LEU A 221 -9.78 12.63 30.56
CA LEU A 221 -10.89 11.87 31.13
C LEU A 221 -10.44 10.77 32.11
N GLY A 222 -9.26 10.18 31.92
CA GLY A 222 -8.69 9.24 32.89
C GLY A 222 -8.26 9.96 34.16
N ASP A 223 -7.60 11.11 34.01
CA ASP A 223 -7.09 11.87 35.14
C ASP A 223 -8.20 12.56 35.95
N MET A 224 -9.32 12.95 35.33
CA MET A 224 -10.46 13.56 36.04
C MET A 224 -11.41 12.55 36.69
N LEU A 225 -11.44 11.29 36.24
CA LEU A 225 -12.36 10.27 36.79
C LEU A 225 -11.72 9.35 37.83
N PHE A 226 -10.38 9.24 37.84
CA PHE A 226 -9.64 8.31 38.69
C PHE A 226 -8.67 8.99 39.69
N ASN A 227 -8.71 10.32 39.81
CA ASN A 227 -8.00 11.13 40.82
C ASN A 227 -9.01 11.95 41.65
#